data_AF-S1PCM4-F1
#
_entry.id   AF-S1PCM4-F1
#
_cell.length_a   1.000
_cell.length_b   1.000
_cell.length_c   1.000
_cell.angle_alpha   90.00
_cell.angle_beta   90.00
_cell.angle_gamma   90.00
#
_symmetry.space_group_name_H-M   'P 1'
#
loop_
_entity.id
_entity.type
_entity.pdbx_description
1 polymer ?
#
loop_
_entity_poly.entity_id
_entity_poly.type
_entity_poly.pdbx_seq_one_letter_code
_entity_poly.pdbx_strand_id
1 'polypeptide(L)'
;MVTTMTKCSNLRQQIMDDVQRRYGEYLDKDKVSCITSKIAAAENKYPAKTTLASAIFYIKVDTQITSEGGKHFSGNAGGLSSPGGGVLFGDLYTDDLDDLYTNTVSFQITMTPVFCSVLFFDSASNLLGHFEGGGVSTVSGVAGGTGSWS
;
A
#
# COMPACT_ATOMS: atom_id res chain seq x y z
N MET A 1 -16.72 -10.78 -26.82
CA MET A 1 -17.01 -11.36 -25.50
C MET A 1 -16.36 -10.45 -24.49
N VAL A 2 -17.13 -9.54 -23.88
CA VAL A 2 -16.60 -8.58 -22.89
C VAL A 2 -16.59 -9.31 -21.57
N THR A 3 -15.42 -9.77 -21.14
CA THR A 3 -15.23 -10.31 -19.79
C THR A 3 -15.50 -9.16 -18.83
N THR A 4 -16.64 -9.23 -18.14
CA THR A 4 -16.96 -8.36 -17.01
C THR A 4 -15.83 -8.48 -16.00
N MET A 5 -14.93 -7.49 -15.99
CA MET A 5 -14.08 -7.23 -14.82
C MET A 5 -15.03 -7.05 -13.64
N THR A 6 -14.93 -7.91 -12.64
CA THR A 6 -15.53 -7.71 -11.33
C THR A 6 -15.24 -6.28 -10.91
N LYS A 7 -16.29 -5.47 -10.73
CA LYS A 7 -16.14 -4.05 -10.41
C LYS A 7 -15.43 -3.98 -9.05
N CYS A 8 -14.17 -3.56 -9.06
CA CYS A 8 -13.40 -3.31 -7.85
C CYS A 8 -14.17 -2.34 -6.94
N SER A 9 -13.95 -2.40 -5.63
CA SER A 9 -14.48 -1.38 -4.72
C SER A 9 -14.06 0.01 -5.21
N ASN A 10 -14.87 1.05 -4.92
CA ASN A 10 -14.53 2.42 -5.33
C ASN A 10 -13.14 2.85 -4.81
N LEU A 11 -12.76 2.39 -3.62
CA LEU A 11 -11.44 2.62 -3.05
C LEU A 11 -10.33 1.94 -3.85
N ARG A 12 -10.47 0.64 -4.13
CA ARG A 12 -9.48 -0.12 -4.89
C ARG A 12 -9.25 0.48 -6.28
N GLN A 13 -10.32 0.93 -6.94
CA GLN A 13 -10.18 1.64 -8.21
C GLN A 13 -9.37 2.93 -8.05
N GLN A 14 -9.64 3.75 -7.03
CA GLN A 14 -8.87 4.98 -6.77
C GLN A 14 -7.38 4.69 -6.51
N ILE A 15 -7.07 3.60 -5.81
CA ILE A 15 -5.68 3.17 -5.58
C ILE A 15 -5.00 2.83 -6.92
N MET A 16 -5.66 2.04 -7.78
CA MET A 16 -5.11 1.69 -9.09
C MET A 16 -4.94 2.91 -10.01
N ASP A 17 -5.90 3.83 -10.00
CA ASP A 17 -5.81 5.08 -10.77
C ASP A 17 -4.62 5.94 -10.29
N ASP A 18 -4.38 5.99 -8.98
CA ASP A 18 -3.22 6.67 -8.41
C ASP A 18 -1.90 5.97 -8.76
N VAL A 19 -1.87 4.64 -8.79
CA VAL A 19 -0.70 3.88 -9.26
C VAL A 19 -0.37 4.28 -10.70
N GLN A 20 -1.36 4.29 -11.58
CA GLN A 20 -1.17 4.66 -12.98
C GLN A 20 -0.68 6.11 -13.13
N ARG A 21 -1.32 7.05 -12.42
CA ARG A 21 -1.01 8.47 -12.52
C ARG A 21 0.35 8.84 -11.95
N ARG A 22 0.72 8.27 -10.79
CA ARG A 22 1.93 8.68 -10.07
C ARG A 22 3.16 7.86 -10.41
N TYR A 23 2.99 6.58 -10.76
CA TYR A 23 4.12 5.72 -11.08
C TYR A 23 4.30 5.50 -12.58
N GLY A 24 3.27 5.76 -13.41
CA GLY A 24 3.33 5.63 -14.86
C GLY A 24 4.38 6.51 -15.55
N GLU A 25 4.85 7.57 -14.89
CA GLU A 25 5.94 8.42 -15.39
C GLU A 25 7.33 7.85 -15.10
N TYR A 26 7.45 6.97 -14.09
CA TYR A 26 8.74 6.50 -13.56
C TYR A 26 8.97 5.00 -13.76
N LEU A 27 7.92 4.23 -14.01
CA LEU A 27 7.96 2.79 -14.20
C LEU A 27 7.55 2.42 -15.63
N ASP A 28 8.11 1.31 -16.12
CA ASP A 28 7.66 0.71 -17.37
C ASP A 28 6.16 0.37 -17.32
N LYS A 29 5.48 0.60 -18.44
CA LYS A 29 4.04 0.37 -18.56
C LYS A 29 3.64 -1.06 -18.17
N ASP A 30 4.47 -2.03 -18.50
CA ASP A 30 4.25 -3.44 -18.18
C ASP A 30 4.31 -3.68 -16.65
N LYS A 31 5.21 -2.99 -15.95
CA LYS A 31 5.28 -3.05 -14.47
C LYS A 31 4.04 -2.41 -13.83
N VAL A 32 3.62 -1.24 -14.32
CA VAL A 32 2.41 -0.58 -13.82
C VAL A 32 1.18 -1.45 -14.06
N SER A 33 1.06 -2.04 -15.25
CA SER A 33 -0.02 -2.98 -15.57
C SER A 33 0.00 -4.17 -14.62
N CYS A 34 1.16 -4.80 -14.39
CA CYS A 34 1.31 -5.92 -13.47
C CYS A 34 0.85 -5.57 -12.04
N ILE A 35 1.27 -4.40 -11.52
CA ILE A 35 0.86 -3.92 -10.20
C ILE A 35 -0.67 -3.76 -10.14
N THR A 36 -1.27 -3.05 -11.10
CA THR A 36 -2.72 -2.81 -11.11
C THR A 36 -3.52 -4.11 -11.28
N SER A 37 -3.05 -5.05 -12.09
CA SER A 37 -3.68 -6.37 -12.24
C SER A 37 -3.64 -7.17 -10.94
N LYS A 38 -2.50 -7.17 -10.21
CA LYS A 38 -2.41 -7.81 -8.90
C LYS A 38 -3.36 -7.16 -7.88
N ILE A 39 -3.43 -5.83 -7.83
CA ILE A 39 -4.37 -5.12 -6.95
C ILE A 39 -5.82 -5.49 -7.27
N ALA A 40 -6.18 -5.51 -8.56
CA ALA A 40 -7.53 -5.85 -9.01
C ALA A 40 -7.93 -7.28 -8.64
N ALA A 41 -7.02 -8.24 -8.79
CA ALA A 41 -7.25 -9.66 -8.59
C ALA A 41 -7.16 -10.12 -7.13
N ALA A 42 -6.65 -9.30 -6.22
CA ALA A 42 -6.42 -9.71 -4.83
C ALA A 42 -7.74 -9.91 -4.07
N GLU A 43 -8.02 -11.14 -3.65
CA GLU A 43 -9.22 -11.50 -2.88
C GLU A 43 -8.89 -11.85 -1.42
N ASN A 44 -7.74 -12.50 -1.21
CA ASN A 44 -7.27 -12.89 0.11
C ASN A 44 -6.89 -11.66 0.93
N LYS A 45 -7.50 -11.52 2.12
CA LYS A 45 -7.38 -10.33 2.94
C LYS A 45 -7.29 -10.62 4.42
N TYR A 46 -6.56 -9.76 5.11
CA TYR A 46 -6.28 -9.84 6.53
C TYR A 46 -6.65 -8.51 7.19
N PRO A 47 -7.49 -8.50 8.23
CA PRO A 47 -7.77 -7.28 8.99
C PRO A 47 -6.47 -6.67 9.49
N ALA A 48 -6.26 -5.39 9.21
CA ALA A 48 -5.01 -4.71 9.51
C ALA A 48 -5.25 -3.27 9.95
N LYS A 49 -4.22 -2.70 10.58
CA LYS A 49 -4.14 -1.26 10.81
C LYS A 49 -2.80 -0.74 10.33
N THR A 50 -2.78 0.48 9.85
CA THR A 50 -1.56 1.21 9.52
C THR A 50 -1.46 2.44 10.39
N THR A 51 -0.35 2.60 11.09
CA THR A 51 0.02 3.82 11.80
C THR A 51 1.02 4.58 10.95
N LEU A 52 0.87 5.89 10.88
CA LEU A 52 1.84 6.75 10.22
C LEU A 52 2.15 7.99 11.04
N ALA A 53 3.38 8.45 10.92
CA ALA A 53 3.85 9.73 11.43
C ALA A 53 4.66 10.44 10.34
N SER A 54 4.29 11.69 10.05
CA SER A 54 4.84 12.51 8.98
C SER A 54 5.46 13.79 9.55
N ALA A 55 6.75 13.97 9.28
CA ALA A 55 7.51 15.18 9.47
C ALA A 55 7.84 15.83 8.10
N ILE A 56 6.82 15.95 7.24
CA ILE A 56 6.84 16.52 5.88
C ILE A 56 7.67 15.72 4.87
N PHE A 57 8.98 15.60 5.12
CA PHE A 57 9.92 14.89 4.25
C PHE A 57 10.27 13.50 4.76
N TYR A 58 9.97 13.21 6.03
CA TYR A 58 10.19 11.93 6.67
C TYR A 58 8.86 11.34 7.12
N ILE A 59 8.59 10.10 6.71
CA ILE A 59 7.37 9.38 7.07
C ILE A 59 7.77 8.03 7.69
N LYS A 60 7.30 7.79 8.91
CA LYS A 60 7.34 6.46 9.53
C LYS A 60 6.01 5.77 9.25
N VAL A 61 6.06 4.52 8.78
CA VAL A 61 4.88 3.67 8.53
C VAL A 61 5.02 2.36 9.30
N ASP A 62 3.91 1.96 9.91
CA ASP A 62 3.81 0.79 10.78
C ASP A 62 2.50 0.06 10.47
N THR A 63 2.54 -1.04 9.71
CA THR A 63 1.35 -1.81 9.29
C THR A 63 1.28 -3.14 10.04
N GLN A 64 0.20 -3.37 10.78
CA GLN A 64 0.00 -4.56 11.61
C GLN A 64 -1.22 -5.34 11.14
N ILE A 65 -1.07 -6.64 10.88
CA ILE A 65 -2.21 -7.55 10.80
C ILE A 65 -2.74 -7.80 12.21
N THR A 66 -4.04 -7.56 12.43
CA THR A 66 -4.64 -7.58 13.77
C THR A 66 -5.20 -8.94 14.18
N SER A 67 -5.27 -9.90 13.27
CA SER A 67 -5.59 -11.29 13.62
C SER A 67 -4.45 -11.94 14.42
N GLU A 68 -4.77 -12.97 15.19
CA GLU A 68 -3.79 -13.72 15.99
C GLU A 68 -2.63 -14.22 15.10
N GLY A 69 -1.39 -14.07 15.58
CA GLY A 69 -0.18 -14.43 14.85
C GLY A 69 0.21 -13.48 13.69
N GLY A 70 -0.51 -12.38 13.49
CA GLY A 70 -0.18 -11.37 12.48
C GLY A 70 1.12 -10.64 12.78
N LYS A 71 1.99 -10.48 11.77
CA LYS A 71 3.23 -9.70 11.88
C LYS A 71 2.98 -8.21 11.71
N HIS A 72 4.02 -7.46 12.02
CA HIS A 72 4.06 -6.02 11.89
C HIS A 72 5.17 -5.58 10.93
N PHE A 73 4.82 -4.79 9.93
CA PHE A 73 5.75 -4.09 9.07
C PHE A 73 6.20 -2.78 9.71
N SER A 74 7.51 -2.52 9.72
CA SER A 74 8.08 -1.24 10.13
C SER A 74 8.92 -0.65 9.00
N GLY A 75 8.50 0.49 8.48
CA GLY A 75 9.17 1.17 7.37
C GLY A 75 9.46 2.64 7.62
N ASN A 76 10.55 3.13 7.03
CA ASN A 76 10.93 4.54 7.00
C ASN A 76 10.94 5.00 5.54
N ALA A 77 10.31 6.13 5.27
CA ALA A 77 10.15 6.66 3.93
C ALA A 77 10.55 8.13 3.82
N GLY A 78 11.10 8.46 2.66
CA GLY A 78 11.22 9.82 2.18
C GLY A 78 10.05 10.14 1.25
N GLY A 79 9.57 11.37 1.26
CA GLY A 79 8.44 11.77 0.43
C GLY A 79 8.06 13.22 0.60
N LEU A 80 6.88 13.57 0.09
CA LEU A 80 6.26 14.86 0.31
C LEU A 80 4.87 14.66 0.90
N SER A 81 4.69 15.09 2.14
CA SER A 81 3.41 15.04 2.84
C SER A 81 3.19 16.26 3.72
N SER A 82 1.94 16.47 4.16
CA SER A 82 1.65 17.39 5.27
C SER A 82 2.13 16.80 6.60
N PRO A 83 2.52 17.62 7.60
CA PRO A 83 2.89 17.13 8.92
C PRO A 83 1.66 16.55 9.65
N GLY A 84 1.88 15.50 10.44
CA GLY A 84 0.81 14.89 11.23
C GLY A 84 1.00 13.40 11.44
N GLY A 85 -0.02 12.72 11.95
CA GLY A 85 0.01 11.27 12.15
C GLY A 85 -1.35 10.72 12.51
N GLY A 86 -1.49 9.40 12.46
CA GLY A 86 -2.74 8.74 12.77
C GLY A 86 -2.66 7.22 12.65
N VAL A 87 -3.71 6.56 13.15
CA VAL A 87 -3.94 5.13 12.98
C VAL A 87 -5.13 4.95 12.06
N LEU A 88 -4.98 4.09 11.06
CA LEU A 88 -5.99 3.78 10.07
C LEU A 88 -6.30 2.31 10.12
N PHE A 89 -7.57 1.96 10.03
CA PHE A 89 -8.03 0.58 9.96
C PHE A 89 -8.43 0.24 8.54
N GLY A 90 -8.19 -1.01 8.16
CA GLY A 90 -8.42 -1.49 6.81
C GLY A 90 -8.10 -2.96 6.68
N ASP A 91 -7.84 -3.35 5.44
CA ASP A 91 -7.50 -4.72 5.08
C ASP A 91 -6.14 -4.74 4.36
N LEU A 92 -5.30 -5.71 4.69
CA LEU A 92 -4.10 -6.05 3.93
C LEU A 92 -4.42 -7.20 2.99
N TYR A 93 -4.16 -7.01 1.70
CA TYR A 93 -4.41 -7.98 0.66
C TYR A 93 -3.10 -8.60 0.19
N THR A 94 -3.04 -9.93 0.15
CA THR A 94 -1.95 -10.72 -0.42
C THR A 94 -2.39 -12.16 -0.62
N ASP A 95 -1.92 -12.81 -1.68
CA ASP A 95 -2.16 -14.23 -1.95
C ASP A 95 -1.12 -15.14 -1.29
N ASP A 96 0.03 -14.59 -0.89
CA ASP A 96 1.12 -15.33 -0.25
C ASP A 96 1.68 -14.51 0.92
N LEU A 97 1.16 -14.79 2.11
CA LEU A 97 1.52 -14.08 3.33
C LEU A 97 2.98 -14.35 3.76
N ASP A 98 3.49 -15.54 3.48
CA ASP A 98 4.86 -15.92 3.83
C ASP A 98 5.88 -15.20 2.92
N ASP A 99 5.56 -15.08 1.62
CA ASP A 99 6.34 -14.30 0.66
C ASP A 99 6.33 -12.80 1.02
N LEU A 100 5.16 -12.25 1.35
CA LEU A 100 5.04 -10.87 1.83
C LEU A 100 5.95 -10.63 3.05
N TYR A 101 5.89 -11.50 4.06
CA TYR A 101 6.68 -11.34 5.27
C TYR A 101 8.18 -11.48 5.04
N THR A 102 8.58 -12.41 4.17
CA THR A 102 9.99 -12.77 3.98
C THR A 102 10.69 -11.81 3.04
N ASN A 103 10.03 -11.44 1.94
CA ASN A 103 10.69 -10.80 0.79
C ASN A 103 10.39 -9.31 0.64
N THR A 104 9.52 -8.71 1.47
CA THR A 104 9.32 -7.26 1.45
C THR A 104 10.62 -6.55 1.86
N VAL A 105 11.13 -5.69 0.97
CA VAL A 105 12.29 -4.82 1.24
C VAL A 105 11.97 -3.34 1.08
N SER A 106 10.92 -3.02 0.32
CA SER A 106 10.53 -1.65 0.05
C SER A 106 9.01 -1.49 0.04
N PHE A 107 8.57 -0.25 0.21
CA PHE A 107 7.17 0.09 0.20
C PHE A 107 6.94 1.47 -0.39
N GLN A 108 5.69 1.71 -0.80
CA GLN A 108 5.19 3.02 -1.17
C GLN A 108 3.88 3.28 -0.44
N ILE A 109 3.69 4.51 -0.01
CA ILE A 109 2.48 4.94 0.69
C ILE A 109 1.86 6.13 -0.05
N THR A 110 0.56 6.02 -0.29
CA THR A 110 -0.29 7.12 -0.76
C THR A 110 -1.24 7.48 0.38
N MET A 111 -1.24 8.76 0.76
CA MET A 111 -2.13 9.31 1.79
C MET A 111 -2.98 10.40 1.16
N THR A 112 -4.29 10.27 1.28
CA THR A 112 -5.26 11.29 0.88
C THR A 112 -6.28 11.50 2.01
N PRO A 113 -7.07 12.57 1.97
CA PRO A 113 -8.15 12.76 2.93
C PRO A 113 -9.20 11.65 2.88
N VAL A 114 -9.32 10.95 1.75
CA VAL A 114 -10.35 9.92 1.51
C VAL A 114 -9.83 8.52 1.79
N PHE A 115 -8.57 8.24 1.48
CA PHE A 115 -7.97 6.92 1.63
C PHE A 115 -6.47 6.92 1.94
N CYS A 116 -6.00 5.80 2.46
CA CYS A 116 -4.59 5.46 2.57
C CYS A 116 -4.32 4.10 1.94
N SER A 117 -3.21 4.02 1.21
CA SER A 117 -2.74 2.79 0.60
C SER A 117 -1.26 2.60 0.88
N VAL A 118 -0.87 1.38 1.22
CA VAL A 118 0.54 0.98 1.31
C VAL A 118 0.78 -0.19 0.37
N LEU A 119 1.71 -0.06 -0.55
CA LEU A 119 2.12 -1.12 -1.48
C LEU A 119 3.46 -1.70 -1.00
N PHE A 120 3.56 -3.02 -0.90
CA PHE A 120 4.76 -3.73 -0.42
C PHE A 120 5.44 -4.47 -1.58
N PHE A 121 6.76 -4.32 -1.69
CA PHE A 121 7.51 -4.82 -2.84
C PHE A 121 8.75 -5.62 -2.44
N ASP A 122 9.05 -6.61 -3.27
CA ASP A 122 10.33 -7.34 -3.23
C ASP A 122 11.49 -6.52 -3.82
N SER A 123 12.69 -7.11 -3.83
CA SER A 123 13.90 -6.50 -4.37
C SER A 123 13.90 -6.30 -5.90
N ALA A 124 13.02 -6.98 -6.62
CA ALA A 124 12.80 -6.81 -8.05
C ALA A 124 11.65 -5.82 -8.38
N SER A 125 11.07 -5.20 -7.35
CA SER A 125 9.92 -4.30 -7.42
C SER A 125 8.63 -5.00 -7.88
N ASN A 126 8.48 -6.28 -7.59
CA ASN A 126 7.20 -6.97 -7.74
C ASN A 126 6.31 -6.68 -6.52
N LEU A 127 5.03 -6.43 -6.75
CA LEU A 127 4.06 -6.26 -5.67
C LEU A 127 3.83 -7.60 -4.97
N LEU A 128 4.03 -7.62 -3.65
CA LEU A 128 3.79 -8.75 -2.75
C LEU A 128 2.43 -8.67 -2.04
N GLY A 129 1.96 -7.45 -1.82
CA GLY A 129 0.67 -7.19 -1.20
C GLY A 129 0.42 -5.70 -1.04
N HIS A 130 -0.79 -5.36 -0.63
CA HIS A 130 -1.17 -3.96 -0.41
C HIS A 130 -2.18 -3.79 0.71
N PHE A 131 -2.03 -2.70 1.47
CA PHE A 131 -3.01 -2.26 2.45
C PHE A 131 -4.01 -1.30 1.79
N GLU A 132 -5.29 -1.47 2.11
CA GLU A 132 -6.37 -0.54 1.76
C GLU A 132 -7.06 -0.08 3.06
N GLY A 133 -7.02 1.23 3.33
CA GLY A 133 -7.69 1.82 4.49
C GLY A 133 -8.34 3.17 4.18
N GLY A 134 -9.26 3.60 5.06
CA GLY A 134 -9.83 4.95 5.01
C GLY A 134 -8.76 6.03 5.23
N GLY A 135 -8.99 7.25 4.77
CA GLY A 135 -7.99 8.33 4.79
C GLY A 135 -7.69 8.92 6.18
N VAL A 136 -6.56 9.63 6.28
CA VAL A 136 -6.23 10.47 7.44
C VAL A 136 -6.49 11.92 7.07
N SER A 137 -7.46 12.57 7.71
CA SER A 137 -7.79 13.97 7.42
C SER A 137 -6.63 14.96 7.61
N THR A 138 -5.58 14.59 8.36
CA THR A 138 -4.43 15.45 8.70
C THR A 138 -3.19 15.20 7.84
N VAL A 139 -3.07 14.05 7.17
CA VAL A 139 -1.89 13.69 6.38
C VAL A 139 -2.28 13.40 4.94
N SER A 140 -1.73 14.18 4.01
CA SER A 140 -1.88 13.95 2.57
C SER A 140 -0.54 14.06 1.89
N GLY A 141 -0.27 13.16 0.95
CA GLY A 141 1.01 13.10 0.26
C GLY A 141 1.33 11.72 -0.30
N VAL A 142 2.58 11.59 -0.73
CA VAL A 142 3.16 10.32 -1.16
C VAL A 142 4.56 10.17 -0.61
N ALA A 143 4.91 8.95 -0.24
CA ALA A 143 6.24 8.62 0.21
C ALA A 143 6.61 7.19 -0.20
N GLY A 144 7.90 6.90 -0.18
CA GLY A 144 8.42 5.56 -0.43
C GLY A 144 9.72 5.35 0.33
N GLY A 145 10.01 4.09 0.61
CA GLY A 145 11.21 3.76 1.36
C GLY A 145 11.36 2.29 1.62
N THR A 146 12.10 1.97 2.69
CA THR A 146 12.51 0.62 3.05
C THR A 146 11.90 0.21 4.37
N GLY A 147 11.62 -1.07 4.52
CA GLY A 147 11.12 -1.65 5.76
C GLY A 147 11.04 -3.16 5.66
N SER A 148 10.63 -3.80 6.76
CA SER A 148 10.52 -5.25 6.85
C SER A 148 9.42 -5.66 7.83
N TRP A 149 9.00 -6.91 7.74
CA TRP A 149 8.03 -7.51 8.67
C TRP A 149 8.74 -8.25 9.81
N SER A 150 8.17 -8.17 11.02
CA SER A 150 8.62 -8.89 12.23
C SER A 150 7.44 -9.37 13.06
#